data_AF-A0A953TLG9-F1
#
_entry.id   AF-A0A953TLG9-F1
#
_cell.length_a   1.000
_cell.length_b   1.000
_cell.length_c   1.000
_cell.angle_alpha   90.00
_cell.angle_beta   90.00
_cell.angle_gamma   90.00
#
_symmetry.space_group_name_H-M   'P 1'
#
loop_
_entity.id
_entity.type
_entity.pdbx_description
1 polymer ?
#
loop_
_entity_poly.entity_id
_entity_poly.type
_entity_poly.pdbx_seq_one_letter_code
_entity_poly.pdbx_strand_id
1 'polypeptide(L)'
;MRQRASIFLILSLLGGLLGLLTGCGEDLSKKTDAELGLNAQQASGRRVFQVQCAACHSAYSSSSSKGPTMKGLYRKQYLPSGLLANDRFVEESFVRGRRMMPALGSVMSQQDVADVIAYLHTL
;
A
#
# COMPACT_ATOMS: atom_id res chain seq x y z
N MET A 1 -20.44 49.76 -6.72
CA MET A 1 -20.39 48.38 -7.29
C MET A 1 -19.00 47.97 -7.82
N ARG A 2 -18.20 48.86 -8.42
CA ARG A 2 -16.85 48.55 -8.93
C ARG A 2 -15.79 48.13 -7.88
N GLN A 3 -15.80 48.68 -6.66
CA GLN A 3 -14.79 48.37 -5.63
C GLN A 3 -14.95 46.98 -4.98
N ARG A 4 -16.17 46.45 -4.91
CA ARG A 4 -16.42 45.11 -4.35
C ARG A 4 -15.89 44.02 -5.28
N ALA A 5 -16.05 44.20 -6.60
CA ALA A 5 -15.53 43.28 -7.60
C ALA A 5 -13.99 43.17 -7.57
N SER A 6 -13.27 44.28 -7.34
CA SER A 6 -11.80 44.27 -7.22
C SER A 6 -11.29 43.53 -5.98
N ILE A 7 -12.00 43.61 -4.84
CA ILE A 7 -11.61 42.90 -3.62
C ILE A 7 -11.83 41.38 -3.77
N PHE A 8 -12.94 40.97 -4.39
CA PHE A 8 -13.20 39.54 -4.67
C PHE A 8 -12.25 38.94 -5.71
N LEU A 9 -11.83 39.73 -6.71
CA LEU A 9 -10.82 39.29 -7.69
C LEU A 9 -9.44 39.13 -7.06
N ILE A 10 -9.04 40.02 -6.16
CA ILE A 10 -7.74 39.93 -5.45
C ILE A 10 -7.73 38.76 -4.46
N LEU A 11 -8.83 38.51 -3.73
CA LEU A 11 -8.92 37.37 -2.81
C LEU A 11 -8.88 36.01 -3.54
N SER A 12 -9.46 35.94 -4.75
CA SER A 12 -9.48 34.71 -5.56
C SER A 12 -8.11 34.41 -6.18
N LEU A 13 -7.34 35.44 -6.54
CA LEU A 13 -5.97 35.31 -7.04
C LEU A 13 -4.98 34.90 -5.94
N LEU A 14 -5.13 35.40 -4.72
CA LEU A 14 -4.30 34.97 -3.58
C LEU A 14 -4.66 33.57 -3.08
N GLY A 15 -5.95 33.22 -3.08
CA GLY A 15 -6.43 31.88 -2.70
C GLY A 15 -6.07 30.78 -3.72
N GLY A 16 -6.06 31.12 -5.02
CA GLY A 16 -5.70 30.20 -6.10
C GLY A 16 -4.21 29.84 -6.14
N LEU A 17 -3.32 30.76 -5.76
CA LEU A 17 -1.88 30.51 -5.75
C LEU A 17 -1.45 29.60 -4.59
N LEU A 18 -2.17 29.62 -3.47
CA LEU A 18 -1.89 28.76 -2.31
C LEU A 18 -2.45 27.33 -2.46
N GLY A 19 -3.45 27.12 -3.31
CA GLY A 19 -4.09 25.82 -3.55
C GLY A 19 -3.37 24.89 -4.54
N LEU A 20 -2.33 25.37 -5.25
CA LEU A 20 -1.61 24.59 -6.26
C LEU A 20 -0.49 23.71 -5.72
N LEU A 21 -0.12 23.84 -4.43
CA LEU A 21 1.04 23.14 -3.85
C LEU A 21 0.70 21.86 -3.07
N THR A 22 -0.57 21.54 -2.83
CA THR A 22 -0.97 20.37 -2.01
C THR A 22 -1.33 19.12 -2.82
N GLY A 23 -0.95 19.06 -4.10
CA GLY A 23 -1.28 17.96 -5.02
C GLY A 23 -0.43 16.69 -4.93
N CYS A 24 0.40 16.52 -3.91
CA CYS A 24 1.13 15.26 -3.69
C CYS A 24 0.29 14.36 -2.77
N GLY A 25 -0.28 13.28 -3.32
CA GLY A 25 -1.09 12.32 -2.57
C GLY A 25 -0.35 11.78 -1.33
N GLU A 26 -1.11 11.51 -0.27
CA GLU A 26 -0.57 11.07 1.02
C GLU A 26 0.19 9.74 0.91
N ASP A 27 1.46 9.71 1.34
CA ASP A 27 2.25 8.48 1.41
C ASP A 27 1.87 7.68 2.66
N LEU A 28 0.92 6.76 2.49
CA LEU A 28 0.46 5.84 3.54
C LEU A 28 1.59 4.97 4.12
N SER A 29 2.70 4.79 3.39
CA SER A 29 3.84 3.99 3.87
C SER A 29 4.50 4.59 5.12
N LYS A 30 4.36 5.92 5.32
CA LYS A 30 4.93 6.66 6.45
C LYS A 30 4.01 6.73 7.67
N LYS A 31 2.74 6.35 7.54
CA LYS A 31 1.78 6.36 8.66
C LYS A 31 2.17 5.32 9.70
N THR A 32 1.94 5.61 10.97
CA THR A 32 2.06 4.67 12.10
C THR A 32 1.01 3.57 12.00
N ASP A 33 1.21 2.47 12.74
CA ASP A 33 0.24 1.37 12.76
C ASP A 33 -1.14 1.83 13.29
N ALA A 34 -1.15 2.76 14.24
CA ALA A 34 -2.37 3.36 14.78
C ALA A 34 -3.10 4.23 13.74
N GLU A 35 -2.39 5.07 12.98
CA GLU A 35 -2.97 5.88 11.91
C GLU A 35 -3.54 5.05 10.75
N LEU A 36 -3.03 3.83 10.57
CA LEU A 36 -3.54 2.85 9.61
C LEU A 36 -4.66 1.96 10.19
N GLY A 37 -4.96 2.08 11.49
CA GLY A 37 -5.98 1.26 12.15
C GLY A 37 -5.62 -0.22 12.25
N LEU A 38 -4.32 -0.55 12.26
CA LEU A 38 -3.87 -1.94 12.33
C LEU A 38 -4.03 -2.48 13.76
N ASN A 39 -4.58 -3.68 13.88
CA ASN A 39 -4.50 -4.45 15.10
C ASN A 39 -3.06 -5.01 15.30
N ALA A 40 -2.81 -5.64 16.46
CA ALA A 40 -1.48 -6.16 16.80
C ALA A 40 -0.93 -7.16 15.77
N GLN A 41 -1.78 -8.04 15.25
CA GLN A 41 -1.40 -9.05 14.25
C GLN A 41 -1.04 -8.41 12.91
N GLN A 42 -1.86 -7.48 12.43
CA GLN A 42 -1.62 -6.73 11.20
C GLN A 42 -0.37 -5.85 11.30
N ALA A 43 -0.13 -5.25 12.46
CA ALA A 43 1.08 -4.48 12.74
C ALA A 43 2.34 -5.36 12.69
N SER A 44 2.29 -6.58 13.25
CA SER A 44 3.36 -7.57 13.10
C SER A 44 3.56 -7.97 11.63
N GLY A 45 2.47 -8.22 10.90
CA GLY A 45 2.50 -8.52 9.48
C GLY A 45 3.12 -7.41 8.65
N ARG A 46 2.85 -6.16 8.98
CA ARG A 46 3.47 -4.99 8.34
C ARG A 46 4.98 -4.97 8.53
N ARG A 47 5.49 -5.29 9.72
CA ARG A 47 6.94 -5.35 9.97
C ARG A 47 7.60 -6.46 9.16
N VAL A 48 6.99 -7.65 9.13
CA VAL A 48 7.48 -8.76 8.29
C VAL A 48 7.46 -8.37 6.81
N PHE A 49 6.39 -7.73 6.34
CA PHE A 49 6.29 -7.24 4.96
C PHE A 49 7.40 -6.22 4.64
N GLN A 50 7.70 -5.29 5.55
CA GLN A 50 8.76 -4.31 5.36
C GLN A 50 10.14 -4.96 5.18
N VAL A 51 10.41 -6.04 5.92
CA VAL A 51 11.70 -6.74 5.87
C VAL A 51 11.77 -7.67 4.64
N GLN A 52 10.73 -8.45 4.37
CA GLN A 52 10.78 -9.56 3.42
C GLN A 52 10.23 -9.21 2.03
N CYS A 53 9.34 -8.23 1.92
CA CYS A 53 8.56 -8.00 0.69
C CYS A 53 8.80 -6.61 0.09
N ALA A 54 8.97 -5.58 0.93
CA ALA A 54 8.94 -4.17 0.51
C ALA A 54 10.11 -3.76 -0.41
N ALA A 55 11.19 -4.54 -0.45
CA ALA A 55 12.29 -4.33 -1.39
C ALA A 55 11.86 -4.46 -2.87
N CYS A 56 10.76 -5.19 -3.13
CA CYS A 56 10.23 -5.42 -4.47
C CYS A 56 8.77 -4.99 -4.64
N HIS A 57 7.96 -5.08 -3.57
CA HIS A 57 6.52 -4.85 -3.61
C HIS A 57 6.11 -3.58 -2.87
N SER A 58 5.37 -2.71 -3.53
CA SER A 58 4.76 -1.54 -2.90
C SER A 58 3.47 -1.94 -2.18
N ALA A 59 3.33 -1.54 -0.91
CA ALA A 59 2.10 -1.80 -0.14
C ALA A 59 0.94 -0.89 -0.58
N TYR A 60 1.20 0.41 -0.75
CA TYR A 60 0.16 1.43 -0.89
C TYR A 60 0.17 2.19 -2.22
N SER A 61 1.24 2.06 -2.99
CA SER A 61 1.37 2.71 -4.30
C SER A 61 0.76 1.85 -5.38
N SER A 62 0.02 2.43 -6.33
CA SER A 62 -0.44 1.72 -7.53
C SER A 62 0.71 1.40 -8.50
N SER A 63 1.85 2.07 -8.34
CA SER A 63 3.04 1.81 -9.13
C SER A 63 3.62 0.43 -8.80
N SER A 64 3.94 -0.31 -9.85
CA SER A 64 4.74 -1.53 -9.74
C SER A 64 6.22 -1.13 -9.73
N SER A 65 6.98 -1.73 -8.81
CA SER A 65 8.44 -1.58 -8.77
C SER A 65 9.05 -2.80 -9.46
N LYS A 66 9.82 -3.62 -8.75
CA LYS A 66 10.33 -4.91 -9.23
C LYS A 66 9.25 -6.00 -9.22
N GLY A 67 8.26 -5.86 -8.32
CA GLY A 67 7.09 -6.73 -8.23
C GLY A 67 5.78 -5.94 -8.40
N PRO A 68 4.66 -6.66 -8.59
CA PRO A 68 3.32 -6.05 -8.61
C PRO A 68 3.02 -5.32 -7.30
N THR A 69 2.19 -4.29 -7.38
CA THR A 69 1.63 -3.63 -6.20
C THR A 69 0.74 -4.57 -5.38
N MET A 70 0.85 -4.47 -4.05
CA MET A 70 -0.02 -5.14 -3.08
C MET A 70 -1.27 -4.34 -2.75
N LYS A 71 -1.35 -3.08 -3.20
CA LYS A 71 -2.54 -2.25 -3.01
C LYS A 71 -3.74 -2.93 -3.64
N GLY A 72 -4.72 -3.28 -2.81
CA GLY A 72 -5.93 -3.98 -3.24
C GLY A 72 -5.67 -5.36 -3.81
N LEU A 73 -4.65 -6.06 -3.32
CA LEU A 73 -4.36 -7.44 -3.73
C LEU A 73 -5.62 -8.31 -3.67
N TYR A 74 -6.31 -8.31 -2.52
CA TYR A 74 -7.54 -9.09 -2.29
C TYR A 74 -8.81 -8.45 -2.85
N ARG A 75 -8.73 -7.22 -3.36
CA ARG A 75 -9.83 -6.60 -4.13
C ARG A 75 -9.89 -7.11 -5.57
N LYS A 76 -8.83 -7.75 -6.05
CA LYS A 76 -8.78 -8.36 -7.39
C LYS A 76 -9.30 -9.79 -7.30
N GLN A 77 -9.94 -10.28 -8.35
CA GLN A 77 -10.38 -11.68 -8.41
C GLN A 77 -9.20 -12.64 -8.62
N TYR A 78 -8.20 -12.20 -9.38
CA TYR A 78 -7.08 -13.03 -9.81
C TYR A 78 -5.74 -12.37 -9.50
N LEU A 79 -4.76 -13.20 -9.17
CA LEU A 79 -3.35 -12.87 -9.10
C LEU A 79 -2.77 -12.72 -10.52
N PRO A 80 -1.59 -12.10 -10.70
CA PRO A 80 -0.89 -12.09 -12.00
C PRO A 80 -0.53 -13.49 -12.54
N SER A 81 -0.70 -14.54 -11.74
CA SER A 81 -0.60 -15.93 -12.19
C SER A 81 -1.83 -16.44 -12.94
N GLY A 82 -2.98 -15.76 -12.82
CA GLY A 82 -4.28 -16.29 -13.22
C GLY A 82 -4.95 -17.15 -12.13
N LEU A 83 -4.28 -17.41 -10.99
CA LEU A 83 -4.89 -18.07 -9.83
C LEU A 83 -5.77 -17.08 -9.05
N LEU A 84 -6.68 -17.61 -8.23
CA LEU A 84 -7.55 -16.78 -7.39
C LEU A 84 -6.72 -15.96 -6.38
N ALA A 85 -7.11 -14.71 -6.14
CA ALA A 85 -6.51 -13.89 -5.09
C ALA A 85 -7.15 -14.22 -3.73
N ASN A 86 -6.80 -15.40 -3.21
CA ASN A 86 -7.17 -15.86 -1.87
C ASN A 86 -5.94 -16.28 -1.08
N ASP A 87 -6.11 -16.48 0.23
CA ASP A 87 -5.01 -16.73 1.17
C ASP A 87 -4.13 -17.89 0.72
N ARG A 88 -4.74 -19.01 0.30
CA ARG A 88 -4.02 -20.20 -0.18
C ARG A 88 -3.01 -19.85 -1.27
N PHE A 89 -3.44 -19.17 -2.33
CA PHE A 89 -2.56 -18.90 -3.47
C PHE A 89 -1.62 -17.72 -3.24
N VAL A 90 -2.00 -16.77 -2.38
CA VAL A 90 -1.11 -15.68 -1.95
C VAL A 90 0.02 -16.24 -1.09
N GLU A 91 -0.30 -17.05 -0.08
CA GLU A 91 0.66 -17.77 0.76
C GLU A 91 1.60 -18.62 -0.08
N GLU A 92 1.05 -19.47 -0.94
CA GLU A 92 1.81 -20.33 -1.84
C GLU A 92 2.82 -19.55 -2.69
N SER A 93 2.46 -18.34 -3.13
CA SER A 93 3.30 -17.51 -3.99
C SER A 93 4.58 -17.04 -3.29
N PHE A 94 4.53 -16.73 -1.99
CA PHE A 94 5.73 -16.29 -1.26
C PHE A 94 6.42 -17.41 -0.49
N VAL A 95 5.69 -18.42 -0.01
CA VAL A 95 6.29 -19.57 0.66
C VAL A 95 7.16 -20.35 -0.33
N ARG A 96 6.67 -20.60 -1.54
CA ARG A 96 7.39 -21.38 -2.58
C ARG A 96 8.14 -20.51 -3.58
N GLY A 97 7.90 -19.20 -3.57
CA GLY A 97 8.44 -18.28 -4.57
C GLY A 97 7.85 -18.49 -5.96
N ARG A 98 8.14 -17.58 -6.88
CA ARG A 98 7.69 -17.68 -8.28
C ARG A 98 8.54 -16.83 -9.21
N ARG A 99 9.06 -17.42 -10.29
CA ARG A 99 9.89 -16.72 -11.30
C ARG A 99 11.04 -15.95 -10.62
N MET A 100 10.95 -14.62 -10.56
CA MET A 100 11.95 -13.73 -9.95
C MET A 100 11.69 -13.44 -8.47
N MET A 101 10.57 -13.93 -7.91
CA MET A 101 10.23 -13.81 -6.50
C MET A 101 10.85 -14.99 -5.73
N PRO A 102 11.75 -14.75 -4.76
CA PRO A 102 12.39 -15.81 -4.00
C PRO A 102 11.40 -16.55 -3.10
N ALA A 103 11.71 -17.80 -2.78
CA ALA A 103 10.95 -18.58 -1.81
C ALA A 103 11.30 -18.13 -0.38
N LEU A 104 10.28 -17.87 0.44
CA LEU A 104 10.43 -17.39 1.81
C LEU A 104 10.04 -18.42 2.89
N GLY A 105 9.57 -19.61 2.49
CA GLY A 105 9.07 -20.63 3.43
C GLY A 105 10.09 -21.15 4.44
N SER A 106 11.39 -21.03 4.16
CA SER A 106 12.46 -21.43 5.10
C SER A 106 12.97 -20.27 5.96
N VAL A 107 12.59 -19.03 5.68
CA VAL A 107 13.05 -17.83 6.40
C VAL A 107 11.97 -17.21 7.28
N MET A 108 10.71 -17.55 7.05
CA MET A 108 9.55 -17.07 7.82
C MET A 108 9.00 -18.21 8.67
N SER A 109 8.63 -17.90 9.92
CA SER A 109 7.85 -18.82 10.73
C SER A 109 6.41 -18.90 10.24
N GLN A 110 5.66 -19.94 10.64
CA GLN A 110 4.22 -20.03 10.34
C GLN A 110 3.43 -18.83 10.89
N GLN A 111 3.88 -18.23 11.99
CA GLN A 111 3.25 -17.02 12.53
C GLN A 111 3.52 -15.81 11.63
N ASP A 112 4.75 -15.65 11.13
CA ASP A 112 5.09 -14.57 10.19
C ASP A 112 4.27 -14.66 8.91
N VAL A 113 4.05 -15.88 8.41
CA VAL A 113 3.18 -16.15 7.25
C VAL A 113 1.76 -15.66 7.53
N ALA A 114 1.17 -16.07 8.65
CA ALA A 114 -0.20 -15.70 9.03
C ALA A 114 -0.34 -14.17 9.24
N ASP A 115 0.65 -13.55 9.88
CA ASP A 115 0.66 -12.12 10.16
C ASP A 115 0.75 -11.31 8.86
N VAL A 116 1.63 -11.69 7.92
CA VAL A 116 1.71 -11.03 6.61
C VAL A 116 0.41 -11.15 5.84
N ILE A 117 -0.22 -12.34 5.81
CA ILE A 117 -1.53 -12.51 5.17
C ILE A 117 -2.57 -11.56 5.80
N ALA A 118 -2.63 -11.49 7.13
CA ALA A 118 -3.54 -10.59 7.84
C ALA A 118 -3.29 -9.11 7.48
N TYR A 119 -2.03 -8.69 7.34
CA TYR A 119 -1.69 -7.35 6.88
C TYR A 119 -2.05 -7.12 5.41
N LEU A 120 -1.83 -8.08 4.52
CA LEU A 120 -2.17 -7.94 3.09
C LEU A 120 -3.68 -7.74 2.88
N HIS A 121 -4.53 -8.26 3.77
CA HIS A 121 -5.98 -8.01 3.77
C HIS A 121 -6.35 -6.55 4.07
N THR A 122 -5.44 -5.74 4.62
CA THR A 122 -5.70 -4.31 4.90
C THR A 122 -5.34 -3.39 3.74
N LEU A 123 -4.73 -3.88 2.66
CA LEU A 123 -4.19 -3.10 1.53
C LEU A 123 -5.19 -2.95 0.37
#